data_AF-A0A3A5SVN4-F1
#
_entry.id   AF-A0A3A5SVN4-F1
#
_cell.length_a   1.000
_cell.length_b   1.000
_cell.length_c   1.000
_cell.angle_alpha   90.00
_cell.angle_beta   90.00
_cell.angle_gamma   90.00
#
_symmetry.space_group_name_H-M   'P 1'
#
loop_
_entity.id
_entity.type
_entity.pdbx_description
1 polymer ?
#
loop_
_entity_poly.entity_id
_entity_poly.type
_entity_poly.pdbx_seq_one_letter_code
_entity_poly.pdbx_strand_id
1 'polypeptide(L)'
;MIEVTDVALRQAAGEGMDTFIGVFTDAYKKEIGGEMTAGTMPLLTGEQHSLLAYQIFRDEVMEGGFCQLIQNGYGGYIFDNPFAKVMRLWGVGDLSKLVYAAKKIYDSHRDDLERERTDEEFMAMYEQYEAFDELEDEFLEKEEEYTALVAGYVDEHLELFAKIV
;
A
#
# COMPACT_ATOMS: atom_id res chain seq x y z
N MET A 1 6.92 13.67 -15.16
CA MET A 1 7.78 12.99 -14.18
C MET A 1 7.74 13.81 -12.92
N ILE A 2 7.38 13.17 -11.82
CA ILE A 2 7.13 13.83 -10.53
C ILE A 2 8.47 14.31 -9.96
N GLU A 3 8.50 15.52 -9.41
CA GLU A 3 9.72 16.14 -8.88
C GLU A 3 9.74 16.08 -7.35
N VAL A 4 10.87 15.69 -6.79
CA VAL A 4 11.13 15.63 -5.34
C VAL A 4 12.45 16.35 -5.07
N THR A 5 12.53 17.12 -3.99
CA THR A 5 13.76 17.87 -3.68
C THR A 5 14.77 17.02 -2.92
N ASP A 6 16.06 17.15 -3.22
CA ASP A 6 17.15 16.47 -2.48
C ASP A 6 17.12 16.80 -0.97
N VAL A 7 16.71 18.02 -0.63
CA VAL A 7 16.59 18.46 0.77
C VAL A 7 15.48 17.70 1.51
N ALA A 8 14.29 17.58 0.93
CA ALA A 8 13.17 16.87 1.56
C ALA A 8 13.50 15.38 1.74
N LEU A 9 14.16 14.79 0.74
CA LEU A 9 14.53 13.39 0.71
C LEU A 9 15.57 13.06 1.81
N ARG A 10 16.60 13.90 1.97
CA ARG A 10 17.60 13.75 3.05
C ARG A 10 17.02 13.98 4.45
N GLN A 11 16.09 14.93 4.58
CA GLN A 11 15.43 15.17 5.86
C GLN A 11 14.59 13.94 6.25
N ALA A 12 13.74 13.45 5.35
CA ALA A 12 12.88 12.31 5.58
C ALA A 12 13.66 11.01 5.89
N ALA A 13 14.77 10.77 5.19
CA ALA A 13 15.66 9.64 5.47
C ALA A 13 16.25 9.65 6.90
N GLY A 14 16.35 10.82 7.53
CA GLY A 14 16.78 10.97 8.93
C GLY A 14 15.66 10.76 9.96
N GLU A 15 14.39 10.78 9.52
CA GLU A 15 13.21 10.65 10.39
C GLU A 15 12.69 9.20 10.42
N GLY A 16 12.63 8.53 9.27
CA GLY A 16 12.16 7.14 9.17
C GLY A 16 12.00 6.67 7.72
N MET A 17 11.98 5.35 7.52
CA MET A 17 11.84 4.75 6.18
C MET A 17 10.43 4.93 5.61
N ASP A 18 9.42 4.94 6.48
CA ASP A 18 8.04 5.31 6.18
C ASP A 18 7.95 6.78 5.74
N THR A 19 8.61 7.68 6.46
CA THR A 19 8.65 9.11 6.13
C THR A 19 9.37 9.35 4.80
N PHE A 20 10.46 8.62 4.55
CA PHE A 20 11.15 8.62 3.27
C PHE A 20 10.24 8.21 2.10
N ILE A 21 9.51 7.11 2.22
CA ILE A 21 8.50 6.69 1.22
C ILE A 21 7.42 7.76 1.06
N GLY A 22 6.99 8.36 2.18
CA GLY A 22 5.99 9.42 2.26
C GLY A 22 6.27 10.60 1.33
N VAL A 23 7.54 11.04 1.23
CA VAL A 23 7.93 12.15 0.34
C VAL A 23 7.51 11.91 -1.12
N PHE A 24 7.63 10.67 -1.60
CA PHE A 24 7.23 10.31 -2.95
C PHE A 24 5.71 10.19 -3.06
N THR A 25 5.09 9.44 -2.15
CA THR A 25 3.66 9.15 -2.23
C THR A 25 2.79 10.38 -2.02
N ASP A 26 3.25 11.36 -1.24
CA ASP A 26 2.57 12.66 -1.09
C ASP A 26 2.58 13.45 -2.39
N ALA A 27 3.71 13.43 -3.11
CA ALA A 27 3.79 14.03 -4.44
C ALA A 27 2.87 13.31 -5.44
N TYR A 28 2.74 11.98 -5.32
CA TYR A 28 1.83 11.19 -6.17
C TYR A 28 0.37 11.53 -5.89
N LYS A 29 -0.02 11.57 -4.61
CA LYS A 29 -1.36 11.95 -4.16
C LYS A 29 -1.73 13.35 -4.65
N LYS A 30 -0.78 14.30 -4.62
CA LYS A 30 -0.98 15.64 -5.16
C LYS A 30 -1.18 15.64 -6.68
N GLU A 31 -0.41 14.85 -7.42
CA GLU A 31 -0.54 14.74 -8.88
C GLU A 31 -1.90 14.16 -9.29
N ILE A 32 -2.41 13.17 -8.56
CA ILE A 32 -3.72 12.56 -8.81
C ILE A 32 -4.90 13.33 -8.17
N GLY A 33 -4.64 14.46 -7.51
CA GLY A 33 -5.68 15.26 -6.86
C GLY A 33 -6.37 14.58 -5.68
N GLY A 34 -5.72 13.58 -5.06
CA GLY A 34 -6.25 12.82 -3.93
C GLY A 34 -7.25 11.72 -4.31
N GLU A 35 -7.59 11.55 -5.59
CA GLU A 35 -8.57 10.56 -6.04
C GLU A 35 -7.98 9.60 -7.08
N MET A 36 -8.20 8.30 -6.85
CA MET A 36 -7.75 7.26 -7.75
C MET A 36 -8.88 6.84 -8.68
N THR A 37 -8.94 7.48 -9.84
CA THR A 37 -9.97 7.27 -10.85
C THR A 37 -9.36 6.77 -12.15
N ALA A 38 -10.18 6.26 -13.06
CA ALA A 38 -9.71 5.88 -14.39
C ALA A 38 -9.00 7.04 -15.14
N GLY A 39 -9.33 8.30 -14.81
CA GLY A 39 -8.68 9.48 -15.38
C GLY A 39 -7.32 9.81 -14.78
N THR A 40 -7.05 9.39 -13.53
CA THR A 40 -5.79 9.68 -12.83
C THR A 40 -4.79 8.53 -12.88
N MET A 41 -5.24 7.29 -13.16
CA MET A 41 -4.37 6.12 -13.37
C MET A 41 -3.22 6.36 -14.37
N PRO A 42 -3.38 7.06 -15.51
CA PRO A 42 -2.28 7.27 -16.44
C PRO A 42 -1.23 8.29 -15.97
N LEU A 43 -1.48 9.00 -14.87
CA LEU A 43 -0.59 10.06 -14.37
C LEU A 43 0.63 9.49 -13.61
N LEU A 44 0.53 8.26 -13.12
CA LEU A 44 1.60 7.57 -12.41
C LEU A 44 2.14 6.40 -13.25
N THR A 45 3.43 6.10 -13.10
CA THR A 45 4.00 4.87 -13.67
C THR A 45 3.60 3.65 -12.86
N GLY A 46 3.88 2.44 -13.36
CA GLY A 46 3.62 1.21 -12.63
C GLY A 46 4.39 1.12 -11.31
N GLU A 47 5.62 1.60 -11.29
CA GLU A 47 6.48 1.67 -10.10
C GLU A 47 5.91 2.65 -9.07
N GLN A 48 5.48 3.83 -9.51
CA GLN A 48 4.86 4.84 -8.65
C GLN A 48 3.53 4.35 -8.07
N HIS A 49 2.71 3.68 -8.87
CA HIS A 49 1.49 3.01 -8.39
C HIS A 49 1.81 1.93 -7.36
N SER A 50 2.88 1.16 -7.55
CA SER A 50 3.26 0.10 -6.61
C SER A 50 3.76 0.66 -5.28
N LEU A 51 4.50 1.78 -5.31
CA LEU A 51 4.92 2.46 -4.08
C LEU A 51 3.75 3.13 -3.36
N LEU A 52 2.82 3.73 -4.09
CA LEU A 52 1.58 4.27 -3.51
C LEU A 52 0.72 3.16 -2.91
N ALA A 53 0.60 2.02 -3.60
CA ALA A 53 -0.10 0.84 -3.08
C ALA A 53 0.54 0.32 -1.80
N TYR A 54 1.88 0.33 -1.70
CA TYR A 54 2.57 -0.02 -0.45
C TYR A 54 2.17 0.89 0.71
N GLN A 55 2.23 2.21 0.51
CA GLN A 55 1.91 3.17 1.56
C GLN A 55 0.43 3.08 2.00
N ILE A 56 -0.51 2.96 1.06
CA ILE A 56 -1.93 2.74 1.37
C ILE A 56 -2.12 1.42 2.12
N PHE A 57 -1.54 0.34 1.62
CA PHE A 57 -1.65 -0.98 2.24
C PHE A 57 -1.17 -0.95 3.69
N ARG A 58 0.03 -0.41 3.91
CA ARG A 58 0.63 -0.28 5.22
C ARG A 58 -0.27 0.50 6.17
N ASP A 59 -0.67 1.70 5.78
CA ASP A 59 -1.41 2.60 6.66
C ASP A 59 -2.78 2.00 7.03
N GLU A 60 -3.51 1.46 6.06
CA GLU A 60 -4.82 0.84 6.29
C GLU A 60 -4.72 -0.41 7.19
N VAL A 61 -3.73 -1.28 6.93
CA VAL A 61 -3.56 -2.51 7.73
C VAL A 61 -3.08 -2.20 9.15
N MET A 62 -2.20 -1.21 9.32
CA MET A 62 -1.75 -0.75 10.65
C MET A 62 -2.87 -0.11 11.48
N GLU A 63 -3.82 0.57 10.84
CA GLU A 63 -4.90 1.28 11.54
C GLU A 63 -6.14 0.41 11.79
N GLY A 64 -6.57 -0.37 10.80
CA GLY A 64 -7.82 -1.13 10.86
C GLY A 64 -7.84 -2.41 10.03
N GLY A 65 -6.66 -2.95 9.69
CA GLY A 65 -6.56 -4.25 9.03
C GLY A 65 -7.11 -4.29 7.61
N PHE A 66 -7.27 -5.50 7.10
CA PHE A 66 -7.78 -5.76 5.74
C PHE A 66 -9.25 -5.36 5.58
N CYS A 67 -10.05 -5.50 6.63
CA CYS A 67 -11.46 -5.08 6.61
C CYS A 67 -11.59 -3.59 6.33
N GLN A 68 -10.81 -2.74 7.01
CA GLN A 68 -10.78 -1.30 6.75
C GLN A 68 -10.26 -0.99 5.33
N LEU A 69 -9.14 -1.60 4.93
CA LEU A 69 -8.56 -1.41 3.60
C LEU A 69 -9.59 -1.66 2.49
N ILE A 70 -10.37 -2.73 2.61
CA ILE A 70 -11.36 -3.10 1.60
C ILE A 70 -12.58 -2.18 1.66
N GLN A 71 -13.10 -1.85 2.84
CA GLN A 71 -14.24 -0.93 3.00
C GLN A 71 -13.92 0.51 2.58
N ASN A 72 -12.65 0.92 2.67
CA ASN A 72 -12.16 2.19 2.11
C ASN A 72 -12.00 2.15 0.58
N GLY A 73 -12.31 1.03 -0.07
CA GLY A 73 -12.33 0.89 -1.53
C GLY A 73 -10.99 0.52 -2.15
N TYR A 74 -9.98 0.17 -1.35
CA TYR A 74 -8.64 -0.16 -1.86
C TYR A 74 -8.47 -1.63 -2.24
N GLY A 75 -9.44 -2.50 -1.94
CA GLY A 75 -9.38 -3.94 -2.22
C GLY A 75 -8.97 -4.25 -3.66
N GLY A 76 -9.73 -3.76 -4.64
CA GLY A 76 -9.39 -3.94 -6.06
C GLY A 76 -8.04 -3.32 -6.44
N TYR A 77 -7.69 -2.16 -5.86
CA TYR A 77 -6.43 -1.50 -6.17
C TYR A 77 -5.21 -2.30 -5.68
N ILE A 78 -5.30 -2.93 -4.51
CA ILE A 78 -4.23 -3.75 -3.94
C ILE A 78 -4.19 -5.14 -4.56
N PHE A 79 -5.35 -5.77 -4.76
CA PHE A 79 -5.44 -7.19 -5.11
C PHE A 79 -5.55 -7.49 -6.61
N ASP A 80 -6.09 -6.57 -7.43
CA ASP A 80 -6.24 -6.81 -8.88
C ASP A 80 -5.07 -6.25 -9.70
N ASN A 81 -4.34 -5.27 -9.14
CA ASN A 81 -3.10 -4.76 -9.73
C ASN A 81 -1.88 -5.62 -9.37
N PRO A 82 -0.75 -5.50 -10.10
CA PRO A 82 0.42 -6.34 -9.86
C PRO A 82 1.21 -6.00 -8.57
N PHE A 83 0.60 -5.40 -7.54
CA PHE A 83 1.28 -4.99 -6.31
C PHE A 83 2.02 -6.14 -5.63
N ALA A 84 1.34 -7.25 -5.34
CA ALA A 84 1.97 -8.43 -4.72
C ALA A 84 3.14 -8.97 -5.54
N LYS A 85 3.02 -8.94 -6.88
CA LYS A 85 4.09 -9.37 -7.79
C LYS A 85 5.27 -8.41 -7.73
N VAL A 86 5.03 -7.11 -7.67
CA VAL A 86 6.08 -6.08 -7.60
C VAL A 86 6.84 -6.16 -6.27
N MET A 87 6.16 -6.38 -5.14
CA MET A 87 6.83 -6.60 -3.84
C MET A 87 7.84 -7.75 -3.92
N ARG A 88 7.50 -8.85 -4.60
CA ARG A 88 8.44 -9.95 -4.86
C ARG A 88 9.62 -9.52 -5.75
N LEU A 89 9.38 -8.72 -6.78
CA LEU A 89 10.44 -8.22 -7.67
C LEU A 89 11.39 -7.27 -6.95
N TRP A 90 10.90 -6.53 -5.96
CA TRP A 90 11.69 -5.64 -5.11
C TRP A 90 12.40 -6.37 -3.96
N GLY A 91 12.32 -7.71 -3.91
CA GLY A 91 12.96 -8.51 -2.86
C GLY A 91 12.14 -8.68 -1.58
N VAL A 92 10.95 -8.08 -1.49
CA VAL A 92 10.02 -8.18 -0.35
C VAL A 92 9.12 -9.41 -0.49
N GLY A 93 9.76 -10.57 -0.59
CA GLY A 93 9.12 -11.83 -0.97
C GLY A 93 8.08 -12.34 0.02
N ASP A 94 8.25 -12.09 1.31
CA ASP A 94 7.31 -12.53 2.34
C ASP A 94 6.04 -11.67 2.35
N LEU A 95 6.16 -10.35 2.21
CA LEU A 95 5.01 -9.48 1.97
C LEU A 95 4.21 -9.90 0.73
N SER A 96 4.89 -10.29 -0.36
CA SER A 96 4.20 -10.82 -1.54
C SER A 96 3.33 -12.04 -1.22
N LYS A 97 3.84 -12.99 -0.41
CA LYS A 97 3.08 -14.18 -0.01
C LYS A 97 1.88 -13.80 0.86
N LEU A 98 2.08 -12.89 1.80
CA LEU A 98 1.04 -12.37 2.70
C LEU A 98 -0.10 -11.73 1.89
N VAL A 99 0.22 -10.83 0.96
CA VAL A 99 -0.78 -10.18 0.09
C VAL A 99 -1.52 -11.21 -0.78
N TYR A 100 -0.84 -12.24 -1.29
CA TYR A 100 -1.50 -13.32 -2.01
C TYR A 100 -2.39 -14.19 -1.13
N ALA A 101 -2.06 -14.37 0.15
CA ALA A 101 -2.92 -15.07 1.11
C ALA A 101 -4.19 -14.25 1.39
N ALA A 102 -4.04 -12.96 1.68
CA ALA A 102 -5.16 -12.03 1.86
C ALA A 102 -6.04 -11.95 0.61
N LYS A 103 -5.45 -11.92 -0.59
CA LYS A 103 -6.19 -11.93 -1.85
C LYS A 103 -7.12 -13.14 -1.99
N LYS A 104 -6.73 -14.33 -1.50
CA LYS A 104 -7.60 -15.51 -1.59
C LYS A 104 -8.87 -15.36 -0.76
N ILE A 105 -8.76 -14.76 0.42
CA ILE A 105 -9.90 -14.46 1.28
C ILE A 105 -10.76 -13.42 0.58
N TYR A 106 -10.15 -12.33 0.12
CA TYR A 106 -10.81 -11.26 -0.63
C TYR A 106 -11.57 -11.80 -1.86
N ASP A 107 -10.93 -12.55 -2.74
CA ASP A 107 -11.56 -13.08 -3.96
C ASP A 107 -12.72 -14.03 -3.65
N SER A 108 -12.65 -14.78 -2.55
CA SER A 108 -13.70 -15.72 -2.13
C SER A 108 -14.94 -15.03 -1.57
N HIS A 109 -14.79 -13.79 -1.08
CA HIS A 109 -15.82 -13.06 -0.35
C HIS A 109 -16.04 -11.64 -0.89
N ARG A 110 -15.52 -11.32 -2.08
CA ARG A 110 -15.41 -9.96 -2.62
C ARG A 110 -16.72 -9.18 -2.56
N ASP A 111 -17.80 -9.77 -3.10
CA ASP A 111 -19.11 -9.12 -3.17
C ASP A 111 -19.63 -8.73 -1.78
N ASP A 112 -19.36 -9.54 -0.76
CA ASP A 112 -19.74 -9.21 0.61
C ASP A 112 -18.73 -8.26 1.25
N LEU A 113 -17.42 -8.41 1.05
CA LEU A 113 -16.40 -7.52 1.63
C LEU A 113 -16.49 -6.08 1.10
N GLU A 114 -16.88 -5.89 -0.16
CA GLU A 114 -16.96 -4.57 -0.81
C GLU A 114 -18.33 -3.88 -0.71
N ARG A 115 -19.38 -4.57 -0.23
CA ARG A 115 -20.71 -3.95 -0.12
C ARG A 115 -20.71 -2.82 0.90
N GLU A 116 -21.62 -1.86 0.71
CA GLU A 116 -21.89 -0.83 1.70
C GLU A 116 -22.34 -1.46 3.03
N ARG A 117 -21.76 -0.97 4.14
CA ARG A 117 -22.07 -1.40 5.51
C ARG A 117 -22.45 -0.21 6.37
N THR A 118 -23.27 -0.45 7.38
CA THR A 118 -23.41 0.46 8.52
C THR A 118 -22.23 0.30 9.47
N ASP A 119 -22.02 1.26 10.37
CA ASP A 119 -20.97 1.16 11.39
C ASP A 119 -21.07 -0.14 12.21
N GLU A 120 -22.30 -0.56 12.58
CA GLU A 120 -22.52 -1.81 13.33
C GLU A 120 -22.15 -3.04 12.50
N GLU A 121 -22.52 -3.06 11.22
CA GLU A 121 -22.16 -4.14 10.30
C GLU A 121 -20.64 -4.18 10.03
N PHE A 122 -19.99 -3.03 10.02
CA PHE A 122 -18.54 -2.92 9.88
C PHE A 122 -17.82 -3.46 11.12
N MET A 123 -18.28 -3.13 12.33
CA MET A 123 -17.70 -3.69 13.55
C MET A 123 -17.88 -5.22 13.61
N ALA A 124 -19.01 -5.75 13.16
CA ALA A 124 -19.24 -7.19 13.07
C ALA A 124 -18.41 -7.89 11.97
N MET A 125 -17.92 -7.13 10.98
CA MET A 125 -17.11 -7.65 9.87
C MET A 125 -15.79 -8.23 10.36
N TYR A 126 -15.17 -7.62 11.37
CA TYR A 126 -13.92 -8.12 11.96
C TYR A 126 -14.07 -9.54 12.52
N GLU A 127 -15.16 -9.84 13.22
CA GLU A 127 -15.43 -11.20 13.72
C GLU A 127 -15.76 -12.18 12.57
N GLN A 128 -16.50 -11.72 11.55
CA GLN A 128 -16.86 -12.56 10.40
C GLN A 128 -15.65 -12.96 9.54
N TYR A 129 -14.63 -12.10 9.52
CA TYR A 129 -13.44 -12.26 8.71
C TYR A 129 -12.17 -12.38 9.56
N GLU A 130 -12.26 -13.06 10.71
CA GLU A 130 -11.12 -13.39 11.60
C GLU A 130 -9.98 -14.14 10.87
N ALA A 131 -10.25 -14.68 9.68
CA ALA A 131 -9.23 -15.28 8.82
C ALA A 131 -8.16 -14.27 8.35
N PHE A 132 -8.42 -12.97 8.44
CA PHE A 132 -7.40 -11.94 8.19
C PHE A 132 -6.46 -11.74 9.38
N ASP A 133 -6.90 -12.02 10.61
CA ASP A 133 -6.16 -11.70 11.84
C ASP A 133 -4.74 -12.28 11.84
N GLU A 134 -4.55 -13.53 11.42
CA GLU A 134 -3.21 -14.16 11.35
C GLU A 134 -2.28 -13.42 10.36
N LEU A 135 -2.84 -12.89 9.27
CA LEU A 135 -2.07 -12.13 8.27
C LEU A 135 -1.77 -10.72 8.75
N GLU A 136 -2.70 -10.11 9.49
CA GLU A 136 -2.52 -8.81 10.12
C GLU A 136 -1.44 -8.87 11.18
N ASP A 137 -1.49 -9.86 12.07
CA ASP A 137 -0.45 -10.12 13.08
C ASP A 137 0.92 -10.33 12.42
N GLU A 138 1.03 -11.16 11.37
CA GLU A 138 2.29 -11.34 10.64
C GLU A 138 2.79 -10.02 10.04
N PHE A 139 1.88 -9.20 9.50
CA PHE A 139 2.26 -7.91 8.94
C PHE A 139 2.76 -6.97 10.03
N LEU A 140 2.04 -6.83 11.14
CA LEU A 140 2.40 -5.96 12.26
C LEU A 140 3.78 -6.33 12.85
N GLU A 141 4.09 -7.62 12.97
CA GLU A 141 5.40 -8.08 13.46
C GLU A 141 6.56 -7.72 12.52
N LYS A 142 6.29 -7.61 11.21
CA LYS A 142 7.32 -7.43 10.17
C LYS A 142 7.24 -6.07 9.46
N GLU A 143 6.34 -5.18 9.88
CA GLU A 143 6.04 -3.94 9.15
C GLU A 143 7.30 -3.11 8.94
N GLU A 144 8.09 -2.88 9.99
CA GLU A 144 9.34 -2.12 9.90
C GLU A 144 10.35 -2.76 8.94
N GLU A 145 10.44 -4.11 8.91
CA GLU A 145 11.32 -4.84 7.99
C GLU A 145 10.86 -4.65 6.54
N TYR A 146 9.56 -4.80 6.28
CA TYR A 146 8.99 -4.58 4.95
C TYR A 146 9.19 -3.15 4.48
N THR A 147 8.96 -2.17 5.36
CA THR A 147 9.15 -0.75 5.04
C THR A 147 10.62 -0.45 4.74
N ALA A 148 11.55 -1.01 5.52
CA ALA A 148 12.98 -0.86 5.25
C ALA A 148 13.39 -1.48 3.90
N LEU A 149 12.87 -2.66 3.53
CA LEU A 149 13.15 -3.30 2.26
C LEU A 149 12.59 -2.49 1.07
N VAL A 150 11.36 -1.99 1.19
CA VAL A 150 10.75 -1.13 0.14
C VAL A 150 11.52 0.17 0.00
N ALA A 151 11.83 0.85 1.12
CA ALA A 151 12.59 2.08 1.11
C ALA A 151 13.99 1.88 0.51
N GLY A 152 14.68 0.79 0.86
CA GLY A 152 15.97 0.43 0.27
C GLY A 152 15.91 0.24 -1.24
N TYR A 153 14.88 -0.45 -1.75
CA TYR A 153 14.69 -0.57 -3.20
C TYR A 153 14.47 0.79 -3.87
N VAL A 154 13.67 1.67 -3.25
CA VAL A 154 13.40 3.03 -3.77
C VAL A 154 14.66 3.87 -3.80
N ASP A 155 15.48 3.84 -2.74
CA ASP A 155 16.74 4.59 -2.64
C ASP A 155 17.76 4.15 -3.71
N GLU A 156 17.82 2.86 -4.02
CA GLU A 156 18.70 2.32 -5.06
C GLU A 156 18.24 2.66 -6.50
N HIS A 157 16.98 3.08 -6.69
CA HIS A 157 16.35 3.26 -8.00
C HIS A 157 15.51 4.55 -8.10
N LEU A 158 16.00 5.65 -7.50
CA LEU A 158 15.27 6.91 -7.37
C LEU A 158 14.65 7.41 -8.70
N GLU A 159 15.33 7.20 -9.83
CA GLU A 159 14.89 7.62 -11.16
C GLU A 159 13.58 6.97 -11.63
N LEU A 160 13.20 5.84 -11.05
CA LEU A 160 11.91 5.18 -11.32
C LEU A 160 10.76 5.88 -10.58
N PHE A 161 11.05 6.56 -9.48
CA PHE A 161 10.06 7.07 -8.54
C PHE A 161 9.88 8.59 -8.65
N ALA A 162 10.97 9.33 -8.88
CA ALA A 162 10.92 10.77 -9.09
C ALA A 162 12.16 11.29 -9.81
N LYS A 163 12.04 12.50 -10.34
CA LYS A 163 13.19 13.33 -10.71
C LYS A 163 13.62 14.12 -9.48
N ILE A 164 14.85 13.91 -9.03
CA ILE A 164 15.42 14.68 -7.92
C ILE A 164 15.89 16.04 -8.42
N VAL A 165 15.46 17.12 -7.74
CA VAL A 165 15.74 18.52 -8.09
C VAL A 165 16.32 19.34 -6.95
#